data_AF-A0A7C5HZG3-F1
#
_entry.id   AF-A0A7C5HZG3-F1
#
_cell.length_a   1.000
_cell.length_b   1.000
_cell.length_c   1.000
_cell.angle_alpha   90.00
_cell.angle_beta   90.00
_cell.angle_gamma   90.00
#
_symmetry.space_group_name_H-M   'P 1'
#
loop_
_entity.id
_entity.type
_entity.pdbx_description
1 polymer ?
#
loop_
_entity_poly.entity_id
_entity_poly.type
_entity_poly.pdbx_seq_one_letter_code
_entity_poly.pdbx_strand_id
1 'polypeptide(L)' 'MSEVRPAVVSVITELTGYDLFNQAYTQEAAGSGFVIDPKGFIVTNNHVVEGATQIQVEFANGTTYP' A
#
# COMPACT_ATOMS: atom_id res chain seq x y z
N MET A 1 15.60 1.44 25.94
CA MET A 1 15.19 0.68 24.73
C MET A 1 14.43 1.65 23.85
N SER A 2 15.15 2.44 23.06
CA SER A 2 15.23 2.31 21.60
C SER A 2 13.84 2.44 20.97
N GLU A 3 13.49 3.69 20.68
CA GLU A 3 12.30 4.13 19.99
C GLU A 3 12.30 3.58 18.55
N VAL A 4 11.87 2.35 18.37
CA VAL A 4 11.38 1.92 17.05
C VAL A 4 9.98 2.49 16.95
N ARG A 5 9.88 3.74 16.44
CA ARG A 5 8.60 4.31 16.00
C ARG A 5 7.91 3.25 15.16
N PRO A 6 6.59 2.98 15.29
CA PRO A 6 5.94 1.89 14.57
C PRO A 6 6.16 2.13 13.08
N ALA A 7 7.14 1.44 12.51
CA ALA A 7 7.64 1.70 11.18
C ALA A 7 6.86 0.89 10.15
N VAL A 8 6.08 -0.10 10.60
CA VAL A 8 5.24 -0.92 9.75
C VAL A 8 3.99 -0.13 9.36
N VAL A 9 3.70 -0.14 8.07
CA VAL A 9 2.47 0.40 7.48
C VAL A 9 1.77 -0.67 6.67
N SER A 10 0.44 -0.57 6.56
CA SER A 10 -0.34 -1.32 5.59
C SER A 10 -0.32 -0.57 4.27
N VAL A 11 -0.09 -1.29 3.18
CA VAL A 11 -0.15 -0.75 1.81
C VAL A 11 -1.32 -1.43 1.11
N ILE A 12 -2.35 -0.65 0.79
CA ILE A 12 -3.54 -1.08 0.09
C ILE A 12 -3.44 -0.55 -1.32
N THR A 13 -3.72 -1.37 -2.32
CA THR A 13 -3.62 -0.99 -3.73
C THR A 13 -4.85 -1.41 -4.48
N GLU A 14 -5.31 -0.55 -5.38
CA GLU A 14 -6.39 -0.88 -6.31
C GLU A 14 -5.79 -1.17 -7.68
N LEU A 15 -6.27 -2.21 -8.33
CA LEU A 15 -5.85 -2.72 -9.63
C LEU A 15 -7.08 -2.74 -10.54
N THR A 16 -6.92 -2.39 -11.81
CA THR A 16 -8.00 -2.58 -12.80
C THR A 16 -7.88 -3.97 -13.43
N GLY A 17 -8.81 -4.85 -13.12
CA GLY A 17 -8.97 -6.15 -13.75
C GLY A 17 -10.03 -6.14 -14.86
N TYR A 18 -9.99 -7.13 -15.75
CA TYR A 18 -11.02 -7.37 -16.76
C TYR A 18 -11.64 -8.75 -16.55
N ASP A 19 -12.96 -8.85 -16.61
CA ASP A 19 -13.68 -10.11 -16.47
C ASP A 19 -13.79 -10.88 -17.80
N LEU A 20 -14.49 -12.03 -17.79
CA LEU A 20 -14.72 -12.85 -18.99
C LEU A 20 -15.52 -12.13 -20.09
N PHE A 21 -16.21 -11.05 -19.76
CA PHE A 21 -16.98 -10.23 -20.69
C PHE A 21 -16.25 -8.94 -21.08
N ASN A 22 -14.96 -8.83 -20.75
CA ASN A 22 -14.11 -7.66 -20.99
C ASN A 22 -14.63 -6.38 -20.31
N GLN A 23 -15.33 -6.53 -19.18
CA GLN A 23 -15.75 -5.42 -18.33
C GLN A 23 -14.65 -5.12 -17.32
N ALA A 24 -14.27 -3.85 -17.20
CA ALA A 24 -13.31 -3.42 -16.18
C ALA A 24 -13.95 -3.51 -14.79
N TYR A 25 -13.24 -4.08 -13.83
CA TYR A 25 -13.61 -4.10 -12.41
C TYR A 25 -12.41 -3.73 -11.54
N THR A 26 -12.68 -3.12 -10.39
CA THR A 26 -11.64 -2.80 -9.41
C THR A 26 -11.35 -4.04 -8.58
N GLN A 27 -10.06 -4.38 -8.47
CA GLN A 27 -9.55 -5.41 -7.58
C GLN A 27 -8.68 -4.74 -6.51
N GLU A 28 -8.88 -5.12 -5.26
CA GLU A 28 -8.06 -4.66 -4.15
C GLU A 28 -6.97 -5.69 -3.84
N ALA A 29 -5.75 -5.20 -3.59
CA ALA A 29 -4.64 -5.97 -3.07
C ALA A 29 -4.09 -5.28 -1.81
N ALA A 30 -3.56 -6.06 -0.90
CA ALA A 30 -3.01 -5.57 0.36
C ALA A 30 -1.62 -6.15 0.60
N GLY A 31 -0.74 -5.33 1.13
CA GLY A 31 0.62 -5.66 1.52
C GLY A 31 1.08 -4.85 2.72
N SER A 32 2.35 -4.98 3.05
CA SER A 32 2.99 -4.22 4.13
C SER A 32 4.16 -3.41 3.59
N GLY A 33 4.50 -2.36 4.32
CA GLY A 33 5.66 -1.55 4.05
C GLY A 33 6.33 -1.08 5.33
N PHE A 34 7.49 -0.46 5.17
CA PHE A 34 8.26 0.11 6.26
C PHE A 34 8.68 1.56 5.97
N VAL A 35 8.48 2.46 6.93
CA VAL A 35 9.01 3.82 6.87
C VAL A 35 10.51 3.80 7.13
N ILE A 36 11.30 4.31 6.18
CA ILE A 36 12.78 4.31 6.24
C ILE A 36 13.38 5.68 6.52
N ASP A 37 12.60 6.76 6.41
CA ASP A 37 13.05 8.14 6.60
C ASP A 37 11.96 8.98 7.28
N PRO A 38 12.30 9.89 8.23
CA PRO A 38 11.37 10.87 8.80
C PRO A 38 10.59 11.73 7.79
N LYS A 39 11.07 11.87 6.56
CA LYS A 39 10.39 12.54 5.44
C LYS A 39 9.19 11.74 4.90
N GLY A 40 9.00 10.50 5.34
CA GLY A 40 7.87 9.65 4.94
C GLY A 40 8.18 8.71 3.77
N PHE A 41 9.46 8.42 3.49
CA PHE A 41 9.80 7.39 2.49
C PHE A 41 9.42 6.01 3.03
N ILE A 42 8.65 5.26 2.24
CA ILE A 42 8.18 3.92 2.56
C ILE A 42 8.75 2.93 1.55
N VAL A 43 9.21 1.78 2.04
CA VAL A 43 9.63 0.64 1.22
C VAL A 43 8.58 -0.45 1.33
N THR A 44 8.17 -1.00 0.18
CA THR A 44 7.30 -2.17 0.07
C THR A 44 7.82 -3.10 -1.04
N ASN A 45 7.22 -4.28 -1.17
CA ASN A 45 7.56 -5.20 -2.25
C ASN A 45 7.04 -4.65 -3.58
N ASN A 46 7.82 -4.80 -4.66
CA ASN A 46 7.41 -4.35 -6.00
C ASN A 46 6.05 -4.91 -6.43
N HIS A 47 5.83 -6.21 -6.22
CA HIS A 47 4.58 -6.87 -6.63
C HIS A 47 3.34 -6.37 -5.88
N VAL A 48 3.50 -5.63 -4.77
CA VAL A 48 2.39 -5.02 -4.03
C VAL A 48 1.87 -3.79 -4.78
N VAL A 49 2.77 -3.03 -5.41
CA VAL A 49 2.44 -1.76 -6.10
C VAL A 49 2.42 -1.88 -7.62
N GLU A 50 2.88 -3.00 -8.16
CA GLU A 50 2.94 -3.25 -9.58
C GLU A 50 1.54 -3.29 -10.21
N GLY A 51 1.33 -2.45 -11.24
CA GLY A 51 0.04 -2.35 -11.93
C GLY A 51 -1.05 -1.63 -11.16
N ALA A 52 -0.78 -1.19 -9.92
CA ALA A 52 -1.76 -0.48 -9.10
C ALA A 52 -2.17 0.84 -9.76
N THR A 53 -3.46 1.07 -9.88
CA THR A 53 -4.06 2.34 -10.33
C THR A 53 -4.21 3.33 -9.18
N GLN A 54 -4.29 2.83 -7.94
CA GLN A 54 -4.30 3.63 -6.74
C GLN A 54 -3.54 2.92 -5.63
N ILE A 55 -2.88 3.68 -4.77
CA ILE A 55 -2.18 3.20 -3.59
C ILE A 55 -2.73 3.98 -2.39
N GLN A 56 -2.89 3.32 -1.26
CA GLN A 56 -3.20 3.92 0.02
C GLN A 56 -2.28 3.30 1.08
N VAL A 57 -1.74 4.14 1.95
CA VAL A 57 -0.91 3.74 3.06
C VAL A 57 -1.66 4.01 4.34
N GLU A 58 -1.89 2.98 5.14
CA GLU A 58 -2.47 3.08 6.47
C GLU A 58 -1.39 2.87 7.53
N PHE A 59 -1.27 3.85 8.42
CA PHE A 59 -0.38 3.79 9.57
C PHE A 59 -1.07 3.14 10.76
N ALA A 60 -0.30 2.51 11.66
CA ALA A 60 -0.83 1.85 12.86
C ALA A 60 -1.60 2.79 13.81
N ASN A 61 -1.46 4.11 13.66
CA ASN A 61 -2.26 5.10 14.40
C ASN A 61 -3.62 5.41 13.74
N GLY A 62 -4.00 4.67 12.69
CA GLY A 62 -5.24 4.86 11.92
C GLY A 62 -5.21 6.03 10.94
N THR A 63 -4.04 6.64 10.70
CA THR A 63 -3.90 7.70 9.68
C THR A 63 -3.69 7.06 8.31
N THR A 64 -4.43 7.53 7.31
CA THR A 64 -4.33 7.04 5.93
C THR A 64 -3.85 8.14 4.99
N TYR A 65 -2.96 7.78 4.06
CA TYR A 65 -2.46 8.63 2.99
C TYR A 65 -2.69 7.97 1.63
N PRO A 66 -3.08 8.72 0.58
CA PRO A 66 -3.11 8.22 -0.79
C PRO A 66 -1.71 8.19 -1.43
#